data_AF-A0A7S0Z931-F1
#
_entry.id   AF-A0A7S0Z931-F1
#
_cell.length_a   1.000
_cell.length_b   1.000
_cell.length_c   1.000
_cell.angle_alpha   90.00
_cell.angle_beta   90.00
_cell.angle_gamma   90.00
#
_symmetry.space_group_name_H-M   'P 1'
#
loop_
_entity.id
_entity.type
_entity.pdbx_description
1 polymer ?
#
loop_
_entity_poly.entity_id
_entity_poly.type
_entity_poly.pdbx_seq_one_letter_code
_entity_poly.pdbx_strand_id
1 'polypeptide(L)'
;GMTLKLPTNARVVWTSDDGDVTCIILDEASKVERVARGVERELIMPENFVCSTSGLKAFVCVAKKSNKVLAALFAEKISGAFRTLEESIDEAKTRSTGGGGSTVKCGIVEEKAMCGVRAIWTHASARKKGYA
;
A
#
# COMPACT_ATOMS: atom_id res chain seq x y z
N GLY A 1 15.56 -5.17 -3.54
CA GLY A 1 14.67 -5.49 -2.40
C GLY A 1 14.77 -4.41 -1.37
N MET A 2 13.63 -3.88 -0.90
CA MET A 2 13.58 -2.81 0.09
C MET A 2 13.87 -3.33 1.50
N THR A 3 14.69 -2.61 2.26
CA THR A 3 14.94 -2.89 3.68
C THR A 3 14.64 -1.67 4.54
N LEU A 4 14.33 -1.88 5.81
CA LEU A 4 14.07 -0.85 6.81
C LEU A 4 14.45 -1.42 8.19
N LYS A 5 15.45 -0.84 8.85
CA LYS A 5 15.69 -1.14 10.27
C LYS A 5 14.60 -0.47 11.08
N LEU A 6 13.93 -1.24 11.94
CA LEU A 6 12.90 -0.71 12.82
C LEU A 6 13.52 0.31 13.80
N PRO A 7 12.94 1.52 13.93
CA PRO A 7 13.32 2.45 14.98
C PRO A 7 13.15 1.84 16.37
N THR A 8 14.00 2.20 17.33
CA THR A 8 13.91 1.70 18.72
C THR A 8 12.55 1.99 19.36
N ASN A 9 11.95 3.15 19.03
CA ASN A 9 10.65 3.58 19.53
C ASN A 9 9.57 3.51 18.43
N ALA A 10 9.64 2.48 17.57
CA ALA A 10 8.66 2.33 16.49
C ALA A 10 7.25 2.13 17.05
N ARG A 11 6.28 2.83 16.45
CA ARG A 11 4.86 2.70 16.80
C ARG A 11 4.29 1.46 16.14
N VAL A 12 4.37 0.34 16.85
CA VAL A 12 3.87 -0.96 16.39
C VAL A 12 2.34 -0.95 16.36
N VAL A 13 1.77 -1.37 15.23
CA VAL A 13 0.32 -1.53 15.06
C VAL A 13 -0.10 -3.00 14.98
N TRP A 14 0.83 -3.87 14.57
CA TRP A 14 0.59 -5.30 14.48
C TRP A 14 1.92 -6.06 14.48
N THR A 15 1.90 -7.29 14.95
CA THR A 15 3.02 -8.24 14.88
C THR A 15 2.45 -9.61 14.57
N SER A 16 3.14 -10.39 13.75
CA SER A 16 2.76 -11.77 13.45
C SER A 16 2.80 -12.64 14.69
N ASP A 17 2.05 -13.73 14.70
CA ASP A 17 1.95 -14.65 15.85
C ASP A 17 3.31 -15.24 16.25
N ASP A 18 4.17 -15.51 15.27
CA ASP A 18 5.54 -15.99 15.45
C ASP A 18 6.54 -14.87 15.80
N GLY A 19 6.10 -13.62 15.78
CA GLY A 19 6.91 -12.44 16.03
C GLY A 19 7.92 -12.10 14.94
N ASP A 20 7.97 -12.82 13.81
CA ASP A 20 8.97 -12.61 12.75
C ASP A 20 8.70 -11.36 11.88
N VAL A 21 7.46 -10.87 11.86
CA VAL A 21 7.04 -9.66 11.12
C VAL A 21 6.42 -8.65 12.06
N THR A 22 6.83 -7.39 11.93
CA THR A 22 6.25 -6.27 12.69
C THR A 22 5.80 -5.18 11.74
N CYS A 23 4.54 -4.77 11.85
CA CYS A 23 3.99 -3.63 11.14
C CYS A 23 3.97 -2.40 12.04
N ILE A 24 4.47 -1.29 11.51
CA ILE A 24 4.62 -0.02 12.24
C ILE A 24 3.98 1.13 11.48
N ILE A 25 3.62 2.18 12.21
CA ILE A 25 3.45 3.52 11.61
C ILE A 25 4.85 4.07 11.36
N LEU A 26 5.11 4.50 10.13
CA LEU A 26 6.36 5.12 9.72
C LEU A 26 6.18 6.63 9.64
N ASP A 27 6.60 7.33 10.70
CA ASP A 27 6.41 8.78 10.84
C ASP A 27 7.59 9.61 10.28
N GLU A 28 8.76 9.00 10.05
CA GLU A 28 9.95 9.72 9.59
C GLU A 28 9.91 9.96 8.08
N ALA A 29 9.72 11.21 7.67
CA ALA A 29 9.50 11.62 6.27
C ALA A 29 10.53 11.04 5.29
N SER A 30 11.83 11.07 5.62
CA SER A 30 12.89 10.53 4.77
C SER A 30 12.77 9.01 4.54
N LYS A 31 12.30 8.26 5.56
CA LYS A 31 12.06 6.82 5.46
C LYS A 31 10.77 6.53 4.70
N VAL A 32 9.72 7.33 4.92
CA VAL A 32 8.46 7.25 4.16
C VAL A 32 8.76 7.39 2.67
N GLU A 33 9.47 8.45 2.29
CA GLU A 33 9.86 8.72 0.91
C GLU A 33 10.71 7.58 0.32
N ARG A 34 11.66 7.05 1.09
CA ARG A 34 12.47 5.91 0.64
C ARG A 34 11.64 4.67 0.34
N VAL A 35 10.68 4.33 1.20
CA VAL A 35 9.80 3.17 0.99
C VAL A 35 8.85 3.46 -0.17
N ALA A 36 8.27 4.65 -0.25
CA ALA A 36 7.39 5.07 -1.33
C ALA A 36 8.06 4.94 -2.71
N ARG A 37 9.28 5.50 -2.88
CA ARG A 37 10.06 5.36 -4.12
C ARG A 37 10.41 3.91 -4.46
N GLY A 38 10.57 3.06 -3.44
CA GLY A 38 10.79 1.63 -3.66
C GLY A 38 9.53 0.94 -4.18
N VAL A 39 8.37 1.24 -3.60
CA VAL A 39 7.06 0.75 -4.04
C VAL A 39 6.73 1.26 -5.44
N GLU A 40 6.93 2.54 -5.72
CA GLU A 40 6.69 3.14 -7.04
C GLU A 40 7.48 2.42 -8.13
N ARG A 41 8.76 2.11 -7.88
CA ARG A 41 9.58 1.32 -8.82
C ARG A 41 9.08 -0.09 -9.03
N GLU A 42 8.68 -0.78 -7.95
CA GLU A 42 8.15 -2.15 -8.06
C GLU A 42 6.79 -2.22 -8.76
N LEU A 43 5.97 -1.17 -8.62
CA LEU A 43 4.65 -1.06 -9.24
C LEU A 43 4.67 -0.34 -10.60
N ILE A 44 5.85 0.10 -11.07
CA ILE A 44 6.00 0.88 -12.32
C ILE A 44 5.11 2.14 -12.31
N MET A 45 5.06 2.81 -11.16
CA MET A 45 4.31 4.05 -10.97
C MET A 45 5.17 5.27 -11.34
N PRO A 46 4.54 6.41 -11.67
CA PRO A 46 5.25 7.68 -11.81
C PRO A 46 6.04 8.02 -10.53
N GLU A 47 7.21 8.63 -10.71
CA GLU A 47 8.03 9.08 -9.59
C GLU A 47 7.27 10.11 -8.75
N ASN A 48 7.39 9.99 -7.42
CA ASN A 48 6.78 10.88 -6.44
C ASN A 48 5.24 10.85 -6.43
N PHE A 49 4.60 9.88 -7.09
CA PHE A 49 3.14 9.74 -7.08
C PHE A 49 2.59 9.55 -5.66
N VAL A 50 3.23 8.71 -4.84
CA VAL A 50 2.77 8.37 -3.49
C VAL A 50 2.97 9.54 -2.53
N CYS A 51 4.09 10.25 -2.64
CA CYS A 51 4.43 11.38 -1.77
C CYS A 51 3.99 12.74 -2.31
N SER A 52 3.24 12.79 -3.43
CA SER A 52 2.71 14.03 -4.02
C SER A 52 1.69 14.78 -3.14
N THR A 53 1.18 14.14 -2.09
CA THR A 53 0.14 14.67 -1.21
C THR A 53 0.68 14.96 0.18
N SER A 54 0.18 16.02 0.82
CA SER A 54 0.48 16.30 2.22
C SER A 54 -0.36 15.42 3.16
N GLY A 55 0.10 15.23 4.40
CA GLY A 55 -0.66 14.52 5.43
C GLY A 55 -0.75 13.00 5.24
N LEU A 56 0.11 12.42 4.41
CA LEU A 56 0.21 10.98 4.19
C LEU A 56 0.61 10.26 5.48
N LYS A 57 -0.09 9.17 5.81
CA LYS A 57 0.30 8.21 6.85
C LYS A 57 0.80 6.94 6.18
N ALA A 58 1.98 6.49 6.59
CA ALA A 58 2.59 5.28 6.08
C ALA A 58 2.57 4.17 7.13
N PHE A 59 2.19 2.97 6.71
CA PHE A 59 2.23 1.75 7.49
C PHE A 59 3.14 0.76 6.78
N VAL A 60 4.09 0.15 7.49
CA VAL A 60 5.10 -0.71 6.88
C VAL A 60 5.31 -1.97 7.71
N CYS A 61 5.24 -3.13 7.07
CA CYS A 61 5.53 -4.42 7.68
C CYS A 61 6.96 -4.86 7.34
N VAL A 62 7.72 -5.20 8.37
CA VAL A 62 9.15 -5.52 8.27
C VAL A 62 9.42 -6.89 8.88
N ALA A 63 10.15 -7.73 8.15
CA ALA A 63 10.68 -8.99 8.68
C ALA A 63 11.86 -8.71 9.62
N LYS A 64 11.73 -9.03 10.92
CA LYS A 64 12.73 -8.70 11.95
C LYS A 64 14.13 -9.21 11.63
N LYS A 65 14.25 -10.48 11.22
CA LYS A 65 15.56 -11.12 10.97
C LYS A 65 16.34 -10.49 9.81
N SER A 66 15.65 -10.03 8.76
CA SER A 66 16.30 -9.55 7.53
C SER A 66 16.16 -8.04 7.31
N ASN A 67 15.39 -7.36 8.15
CA ASN A 67 14.94 -5.98 7.95
C ASN A 67 14.25 -5.76 6.60
N LYS A 68 13.78 -6.80 5.90
CA LYS A 68 13.12 -6.65 4.61
C LYS A 68 11.73 -6.07 4.82
N VAL A 69 11.40 -5.07 4.02
CA VAL A 69 10.04 -4.54 3.93
C VAL A 69 9.20 -5.54 3.14
N LEU A 70 8.15 -6.07 3.77
CA LEU A 70 7.28 -7.10 3.19
C LEU A 70 5.95 -6.53 2.69
N ALA A 71 5.47 -5.47 3.31
CA ALA A 71 4.27 -4.75 2.90
C ALA A 71 4.36 -3.28 3.26
N ALA A 72 3.64 -2.44 2.51
CA ALA A 72 3.52 -1.02 2.76
C ALA A 72 2.12 -0.54 2.35
N LEU A 73 1.53 0.34 3.16
CA LEU A 73 0.27 1.01 2.89
C LEU A 73 0.44 2.50 3.15
N PHE A 74 0.02 3.31 2.19
CA PHE A 74 0.07 4.77 2.26
C PHE A 74 -1.36 5.30 2.18
N ALA A 75 -1.77 6.01 3.23
CA ALA A 75 -3.13 6.50 3.38
C ALA A 75 -3.17 8.00 3.57
N GLU A 76 -4.20 8.64 3.04
CA GLU A 76 -4.45 10.07 3.15
C GLU A 76 -5.88 10.35 3.61
N LYS A 77 -6.10 11.54 4.17
CA LYS A 77 -7.44 12.00 4.53
C LYS A 77 -8.16 12.47 3.28
N ILE A 78 -9.36 11.95 3.05
CA ILE A 78 -10.24 12.37 1.95
C ILE A 78 -11.61 12.79 2.52
N SER A 79 -12.43 13.43 1.69
CA SER A 79 -13.81 13.80 2.02
C SER A 79 -14.85 12.94 1.31
N GLY A 80 -14.48 12.33 0.18
CA GLY A 80 -15.37 11.55 -0.63
C GLY A 80 -14.64 10.59 -1.57
N ALA A 81 -15.39 9.61 -2.08
CA ALA A 81 -14.94 8.62 -3.05
C ALA A 81 -16.13 8.16 -3.91
N PHE A 82 -15.84 7.55 -5.06
CA PHE A 82 -16.85 7.00 -5.95
C PHE A 82 -16.83 5.47 -5.86
N ARG A 83 -18.01 4.85 -5.78
CA ARG A 83 -18.10 3.38 -5.81
C ARG A 83 -17.69 2.84 -7.16
N THR A 84 -16.90 1.78 -7.14
CA THR A 84 -16.67 0.93 -8.31
C THR A 84 -17.97 0.25 -8.72
N LEU A 85 -18.26 0.22 -10.03
CA LEU A 85 -19.45 -0.45 -10.57
C LEU A 85 -19.19 -1.97 -10.71
N GLU A 86 -20.13 -2.79 -10.25
CA GLU A 86 -19.99 -4.26 -10.18
C GLU A 86 -19.70 -4.91 -11.55
N GLU A 87 -20.38 -4.45 -12.59
CA GLU A 87 -20.14 -4.85 -13.99
C GLU A 87 -18.67 -4.70 -14.42
N SER A 88 -17.98 -3.66 -13.95
CA SER A 88 -16.56 -3.43 -14.28
C SER A 88 -15.61 -4.32 -13.48
N ILE A 89 -16.06 -4.82 -12.32
CA ILE A 89 -15.31 -5.79 -11.51
C ILE A 89 -15.33 -7.15 -12.20
N ASP A 90 -16.48 -7.56 -12.73
CA ASP A 90 -16.63 -8.85 -13.40
C ASP A 90 -15.97 -8.88 -14.78
N GLU A 91 -15.99 -7.76 -15.51
CA GLU A 91 -15.18 -7.57 -16.73
C GLU A 91 -13.67 -7.68 -16.44
N ALA A 92 -13.19 -7.12 -15.32
CA ALA A 92 -11.79 -7.22 -14.92
C ALA A 92 -11.38 -8.66 -14.55
N LYS A 93 -12.27 -9.44 -13.92
CA LYS A 93 -12.02 -10.85 -13.57
C LYS A 93 -11.93 -11.76 -14.79
N THR A 94 -12.72 -11.49 -15.83
CA THR A 94 -12.85 -12.37 -17.00
C THR A 94 -11.78 -12.15 -18.07
N ARG A 95 -11.13 -10.97 -18.12
CA ARG A 95 -10.08 -10.64 -19.10
C ARG A 95 -8.68 -11.18 -18.78
N SER A 96 -8.53 -12.14 -17.86
CA SER A 96 -7.23 -12.61 -17.36
C SER A 96 -6.36 -13.42 -18.35
N THR A 97 -6.69 -13.47 -19.65
CA THR A 97 -5.96 -14.30 -20.65
C THR A 97 -4.99 -13.54 -21.55
N GLY A 98 -4.76 -12.23 -21.39
CA GLY A 98 -3.66 -11.61 -22.12
C GLY A 98 -3.43 -10.13 -21.85
N GLY A 99 -2.29 -9.81 -21.23
CA GLY A 99 -1.48 -8.58 -21.39
C GLY A 99 -2.10 -7.18 -21.25
N GLY A 100 -3.42 -7.04 -21.18
CA GLY A 100 -4.13 -5.77 -21.15
C GLY A 100 -4.54 -5.40 -19.73
N GLY A 101 -4.26 -4.15 -19.34
CA GLY A 101 -4.78 -3.59 -18.09
C GLY A 101 -6.31 -3.73 -18.01
N SER A 102 -6.81 -4.00 -16.82
CA SER A 102 -8.26 -3.99 -16.56
C SER A 102 -8.70 -2.57 -16.27
N THR A 103 -9.61 -2.03 -17.10
CA THR A 103 -10.24 -0.74 -16.82
C THR A 103 -11.43 -0.97 -15.89
N VAL A 104 -11.46 -0.22 -14.80
CA VAL A 104 -12.55 -0.26 -13.81
C VAL A 104 -13.36 1.02 -13.93
N LYS A 105 -14.70 0.92 -13.92
CA LYS A 105 -15.61 2.08 -13.98
C LYS A 105 -16.08 2.43 -12.56
N CYS A 106 -16.30 3.72 -12.31
CA CYS A 106 -16.91 4.20 -11.08
C CYS A 106 -18.27 4.86 -11.35
N GLY A 107 -19.12 4.89 -10.33
CA GLY A 107 -20.36 5.65 -10.35
C GLY A 107 -20.10 7.16 -10.39
N ILE A 108 -21.16 7.92 -10.68
CA ILE A 108 -21.10 9.39 -10.81
C ILE A 108 -21.46 10.12 -9.50
N VAL A 109 -21.96 9.40 -8.51
CA VAL A 109 -22.34 9.95 -7.21
C VAL A 109 -21.16 9.82 -6.27
N GLU A 110 -20.69 10.95 -5.76
CA GLU A 110 -19.67 10.99 -4.72
C GLU A 110 -20.28 10.59 -3.37
N GLU A 111 -19.63 9.65 -2.69
CA GLU A 111 -20.02 9.18 -1.37
C GLU A 111 -19.01 9.62 -0.31
N LYS A 112 -19.51 9.85 0.91
CA LYS A 112 -18.65 10.26 2.02
C LYS A 112 -17.63 9.17 2.35
N ALA A 113 -16.36 9.54 2.33
CA ALA A 113 -15.23 8.69 2.73
C ALA A 113 -14.26 9.50 3.59
N MET A 114 -13.51 8.83 4.48
CA MET A 114 -12.61 9.51 5.43
C MET A 114 -11.12 9.20 5.18
N CYS A 115 -10.84 8.06 4.55
CA CYS A 115 -9.49 7.55 4.35
C CYS A 115 -9.34 7.02 2.93
N GLY A 116 -8.45 7.64 2.15
CA GLY A 116 -8.04 7.16 0.84
C GLY A 116 -6.78 6.33 0.97
N VAL A 117 -6.73 5.17 0.30
CA VAL A 117 -5.50 4.39 0.18
C VAL A 117 -4.82 4.82 -1.11
N ARG A 118 -3.72 5.58 -0.98
CA ARG A 118 -2.97 6.12 -2.11
C ARG A 118 -2.16 5.06 -2.82
N ALA A 119 -1.55 4.16 -2.05
CA ALA A 119 -0.85 2.98 -2.55
C ALA A 119 -0.85 1.87 -1.51
N ILE A 120 -0.99 0.65 -1.97
CA ILE A 120 -0.83 -0.57 -1.18
C ILE A 120 0.08 -1.53 -1.94
N TRP A 121 1.04 -2.11 -1.24
CA TRP A 121 2.01 -3.01 -1.85
C TRP A 121 2.37 -4.14 -0.88
N THR A 122 2.58 -5.32 -1.45
CA THR A 122 3.13 -6.47 -0.74
C THR A 122 4.16 -7.15 -1.64
N HIS A 123 5.33 -7.42 -1.06
CA HIS A 123 6.40 -8.16 -1.72
C HIS A 123 5.88 -9.49 -2.24
N ALA A 124 6.32 -9.92 -3.43
CA ALA A 124 5.81 -11.13 -4.08
C ALA A 124 5.84 -12.38 -3.18
N SER A 125 6.93 -12.57 -2.42
CA SER A 125 7.09 -13.70 -1.48
C SER A 125 6.22 -13.62 -0.20
N ALA A 126 5.50 -12.51 -0.04
CA ALA A 126 4.71 -12.17 1.14
C ALA A 126 3.21 -12.02 0.81
N ARG A 127 2.82 -12.15 -0.47
CA ARG A 127 1.42 -12.16 -0.91
C ARG A 127 0.69 -13.40 -0.40
N LYS A 128 -0.64 -13.29 -0.24
CA LYS A 128 -1.53 -14.34 0.30
C LYS A 128 -1.21 -14.77 1.75
N LYS A 129 -0.50 -13.92 2.51
CA LYS A 129 -0.19 -14.12 3.93
C LYS A 129 -0.96 -13.17 4.88
N GLY A 130 -1.92 -12.41 4.35
CA GLY A 130 -2.74 -11.48 5.14
C GLY A 130 -2.06 -10.17 5.55
N TYR A 131 -0.98 -9.75 4.88
CA TYR A 131 -0.27 -8.50 5.21
C TYR A 131 -0.82 -7.24 4.53
N ALA A 132 -1.56 -7.39 3.44
CA ALA A 132 -2.27 -6.30 2.77
C ALA A 132 -3.61 -6.09 3.49
#